data_AF-A0A6G3MFB6-F1
#
_entry.id   AF-A0A6G3MFB6-F1
#
_cell.length_a   1.000
_cell.length_b   1.000
_cell.length_c   1.000
_cell.angle_alpha   90.00
_cell.angle_beta   90.00
_cell.angle_gamma   90.00
#
_symmetry.space_group_name_H-M   'P 1'
#
loop_
_entity.id
_entity.type
_entity.pdbx_description
1 polymer ?
#
loop_
_entity_poly.entity_id
_entity_poly.type
_entity_poly.pdbx_seq_one_letter_code
_entity_poly.pdbx_strand_id
1 'polypeptide(L)'
;MGIMTIMGNSVLPYVKDFFVKSVHSVGSPLPLKNGATEINYSWPCNPEKTLITQFPDKNEIISFGSGYGGNSLLGKKCFALRIASNIARKEGWLAEHMLIMGLTNPENKKIYIAAAFPSACGKTNLAMMTPTLPGWKVTCIGDDIAWMWFDKSGFLRAINPENGFFGVCPGTNHKSNPIAMDIVKKNTIFTNVCETSDGGFFWEGLEEETDFKNLKFIDWKNNEWNPKSHTASSHPNSRFCSPLTNC
;
A
#
# COMPACT_ATOMS: atom_id res chain seq x y z
N MET A 1 -9.45 -2.62 -2.83
CA MET A 1 -9.15 -3.96 -3.38
C MET A 1 -8.93 -3.92 -4.89
N GLY A 2 -9.79 -3.26 -5.69
CA GLY A 2 -9.65 -3.23 -7.16
C GLY A 2 -8.30 -2.77 -7.72
N ILE A 3 -7.59 -1.88 -7.01
CA ILE A 3 -6.22 -1.49 -7.35
C ILE A 3 -5.21 -2.56 -6.87
N MET A 4 -5.26 -2.91 -5.59
CA MET A 4 -4.22 -3.73 -4.92
C MET A 4 -4.24 -5.22 -5.27
N THR A 5 -5.31 -5.74 -5.88
CA THR A 5 -5.45 -7.16 -6.21
C THR A 5 -6.10 -7.33 -7.57
N ILE A 6 -5.82 -8.45 -8.24
CA ILE A 6 -6.64 -8.90 -9.37
C ILE A 6 -7.97 -9.39 -8.79
N MET A 7 -9.09 -8.76 -9.19
CA MET A 7 -10.42 -9.10 -8.67
C MET A 7 -11.48 -9.09 -9.78
N GLY A 8 -12.61 -9.74 -9.51
CA GLY A 8 -13.76 -9.81 -10.42
C GLY A 8 -13.95 -11.19 -11.05
N ASN A 9 -14.80 -11.25 -12.08
CA ASN A 9 -15.22 -12.51 -12.71
C ASN A 9 -14.07 -13.32 -13.30
N SER A 10 -12.98 -12.67 -13.71
CA SER A 10 -11.78 -13.33 -14.25
C SER A 10 -11.08 -14.23 -13.22
N VAL A 11 -11.30 -14.01 -11.93
CA VAL A 11 -10.70 -14.81 -10.85
C VAL A 11 -11.54 -16.06 -10.55
N LEU A 12 -12.86 -16.02 -10.78
CA LEU A 12 -13.79 -17.09 -10.40
C LEU A 12 -13.41 -18.48 -10.95
N PRO A 13 -12.93 -18.65 -12.21
CA PRO A 13 -12.49 -19.96 -12.71
C PRO A 13 -11.32 -20.58 -11.93
N TYR A 14 -10.54 -19.76 -11.21
CA TYR A 14 -9.39 -20.19 -10.42
C TYR A 14 -9.75 -20.45 -8.95
N VAL A 15 -10.92 -19.98 -8.49
CA VAL A 15 -11.42 -20.24 -7.13
C VAL A 15 -12.08 -21.63 -7.11
N LYS A 16 -11.34 -22.62 -6.62
CA LYS A 16 -11.81 -24.00 -6.43
C LYS A 16 -12.10 -24.26 -4.95
N ASP A 17 -11.87 -25.48 -4.48
CA ASP A 17 -12.11 -25.89 -3.08
C ASP A 17 -11.20 -25.16 -2.07
N PHE A 18 -10.05 -24.66 -2.51
CA PHE A 18 -9.09 -23.94 -1.66
C PHE A 18 -9.06 -22.44 -1.98
N PHE A 19 -9.47 -21.63 -1.00
CA PHE A 19 -9.26 -20.19 -0.99
C PHE A 19 -9.24 -19.66 0.46
N VAL A 20 -8.62 -18.50 0.67
CA VAL A 20 -8.58 -17.86 1.99
C VAL A 20 -9.87 -17.08 2.21
N LYS A 21 -10.72 -17.57 3.12
CA LYS A 21 -11.98 -16.92 3.48
C LYS A 21 -11.69 -15.64 4.24
N SER A 22 -12.16 -14.52 3.71
CA SER A 22 -11.85 -13.19 4.23
C SER A 22 -13.14 -12.42 4.50
N VAL A 23 -13.45 -12.17 5.77
CA VAL A 23 -14.64 -11.43 6.20
C VAL A 23 -14.22 -10.09 6.78
N HIS A 24 -14.85 -9.02 6.31
CA HIS A 24 -14.62 -7.66 6.80
C HIS A 24 -15.94 -6.96 7.11
N SER A 25 -15.97 -6.19 8.20
CA SER A 25 -17.03 -5.22 8.47
C SER A 25 -16.44 -3.98 9.15
N VAL A 26 -16.93 -2.79 8.77
CA VAL A 26 -16.61 -1.54 9.47
C VAL A 26 -17.25 -1.45 10.86
N GLY A 27 -18.21 -2.31 11.17
CA GLY A 27 -18.80 -2.41 12.51
C GLY A 27 -19.79 -1.29 12.87
N SER A 28 -20.40 -0.67 11.86
CA SER A 28 -21.35 0.44 11.98
C SER A 28 -22.67 0.10 11.26
N PRO A 29 -23.51 -0.80 11.81
CA PRO A 29 -24.79 -1.16 11.20
C PRO A 29 -25.77 0.03 11.19
N LEU A 30 -26.67 0.05 10.20
CA LEU A 30 -27.74 1.04 10.11
C LEU A 30 -29.06 0.48 10.70
N PRO A 31 -29.91 1.33 11.33
CA PRO A 31 -29.63 2.72 11.67
C PRO A 31 -28.51 2.83 12.72
N LEU A 32 -27.81 3.96 12.74
CA LEU A 32 -26.76 4.19 13.74
C LEU A 32 -27.36 4.09 15.16
N LYS A 33 -26.60 3.51 16.10
CA LYS A 33 -27.09 3.27 17.47
C LYS A 33 -27.49 4.58 18.15
N ASN A 34 -28.57 4.53 18.93
CA ASN A 34 -29.24 5.60 19.67
C ASN A 34 -28.37 6.85 19.93
N GLY A 35 -28.58 7.91 19.14
CA GLY A 35 -27.97 9.23 19.35
C GLY A 35 -26.69 9.49 18.55
N ALA A 36 -26.11 8.50 17.88
CA ALA A 36 -25.04 8.75 16.92
C ALA A 36 -25.62 9.39 15.65
N THR A 37 -25.60 10.71 15.59
CA THR A 37 -26.14 11.51 14.47
C THR A 37 -25.15 11.70 13.33
N GLU A 38 -23.86 11.44 13.56
CA GLU A 38 -22.82 11.77 12.58
C GLU A 38 -21.79 10.64 12.43
N ILE A 39 -21.58 10.24 11.18
CA ILE A 39 -20.36 9.55 10.78
C ILE A 39 -19.33 10.66 10.56
N ASN A 40 -18.36 10.81 11.46
CA ASN A 40 -17.33 11.84 11.33
C ASN A 40 -16.61 11.69 9.98
N TYR A 41 -16.64 12.75 9.17
CA TYR A 41 -16.13 12.78 7.78
C TYR A 41 -16.63 11.64 6.88
N SER A 42 -17.85 11.13 7.08
CA SER A 42 -18.40 10.01 6.31
C SER A 42 -17.56 8.72 6.34
N TRP A 43 -16.71 8.53 7.36
CA TRP A 43 -15.87 7.34 7.55
C TRP A 43 -16.43 6.39 8.63
N PRO A 44 -17.20 5.34 8.27
CA PRO A 44 -17.74 4.41 9.26
C PRO A 44 -16.62 3.54 9.86
N CYS A 45 -16.57 3.49 11.19
CA CYS A 45 -15.67 2.64 11.95
C CYS A 45 -16.20 2.35 13.36
N ASN A 46 -15.57 1.40 14.05
CA ASN A 46 -15.82 1.05 15.44
C ASN A 46 -14.47 0.84 16.17
N PRO A 47 -13.79 1.94 16.57
CA PRO A 47 -12.46 1.87 17.17
C PRO A 47 -12.40 1.02 18.44
N GLU A 48 -13.39 1.17 19.32
CA GLU A 48 -13.47 0.45 20.61
C GLU A 48 -13.51 -1.07 20.46
N LYS A 49 -14.12 -1.57 19.37
CA LYS A 49 -14.26 -3.00 19.09
C LYS A 49 -13.40 -3.47 17.93
N THR A 50 -12.44 -2.66 17.50
CA THR A 50 -11.58 -3.02 16.36
C THR A 50 -10.80 -4.29 16.68
N LEU A 51 -10.96 -5.31 15.85
CA LEU A 51 -10.33 -6.61 16.01
C LEU A 51 -9.99 -7.19 14.64
N ILE A 52 -8.73 -7.56 14.44
CA ILE A 52 -8.22 -8.15 13.20
C ILE A 52 -7.59 -9.50 13.56
N THR A 53 -8.31 -10.58 13.28
CA THR A 53 -7.93 -11.94 13.68
C THR A 53 -7.67 -12.81 12.46
N GLN A 54 -6.64 -13.66 12.55
CA GLN A 54 -6.31 -14.67 11.55
C GLN A 54 -6.37 -16.06 12.19
N PHE A 55 -6.94 -17.02 11.46
CA PHE A 55 -7.03 -18.42 11.85
C PHE A 55 -6.29 -19.28 10.81
N PRO A 56 -4.96 -19.45 10.94
CA PRO A 56 -4.14 -20.09 9.91
C PRO A 56 -4.52 -21.53 9.61
N ASP A 57 -5.00 -22.29 10.60
CA ASP A 57 -5.42 -23.69 10.40
C ASP A 57 -6.73 -23.82 9.62
N LYS A 58 -7.50 -22.73 9.53
CA LYS A 58 -8.77 -22.67 8.79
C LYS A 58 -8.67 -21.86 7.50
N ASN A 59 -7.51 -21.25 7.22
CA ASN A 59 -7.34 -20.27 6.15
C ASN A 59 -8.40 -19.17 6.19
N GLU A 60 -8.68 -18.66 7.39
CA GLU A 60 -9.73 -17.67 7.65
C GLU A 60 -9.14 -16.36 8.20
N ILE A 61 -9.66 -15.24 7.71
CA ILE A 61 -9.38 -13.89 8.18
C ILE A 61 -10.70 -13.24 8.55
N ILE A 62 -10.79 -12.71 9.76
CA ILE A 62 -11.97 -11.97 10.24
C ILE A 62 -11.48 -10.63 10.76
N SER A 63 -11.97 -9.55 10.13
CA SER A 63 -11.63 -8.18 10.51
C SER A 63 -12.89 -7.36 10.77
N PHE A 64 -12.91 -6.68 11.90
CA PHE A 64 -14.05 -5.88 12.36
C PHE A 64 -13.58 -4.50 12.84
N GLY A 65 -14.39 -3.47 12.57
CA GLY A 65 -14.29 -2.15 13.20
C GLY A 65 -13.38 -1.13 12.50
N SER A 66 -12.49 -1.55 11.61
CA SER A 66 -11.56 -0.63 10.92
C SER A 66 -11.72 -0.66 9.40
N GLY A 67 -11.99 0.50 8.79
CA GLY A 67 -11.98 0.70 7.35
C GLY A 67 -10.58 0.93 6.74
N TYR A 68 -9.54 1.07 7.57
CA TYR A 68 -8.24 1.59 7.13
C TYR A 68 -7.23 0.51 6.69
N GLY A 69 -6.66 0.67 5.49
CA GLY A 69 -5.42 0.03 5.04
C GLY A 69 -5.35 -1.48 5.30
N GLY A 70 -4.29 -1.93 5.98
CA GLY A 70 -4.02 -3.36 6.24
C GLY A 70 -5.06 -4.07 7.12
N ASN A 71 -5.96 -3.33 7.76
CA ASN A 71 -7.06 -3.89 8.53
C ASN A 71 -8.27 -4.24 7.64
N SER A 72 -8.44 -3.57 6.50
CA SER A 72 -9.62 -3.74 5.61
C SER A 72 -9.25 -4.33 4.25
N LEU A 73 -8.06 -4.02 3.72
CA LEU A 73 -7.49 -4.65 2.54
C LEU A 73 -6.89 -6.01 2.91
N LEU A 74 -7.77 -6.99 3.16
CA LEU A 74 -7.39 -8.27 3.76
C LEU A 74 -6.38 -9.07 2.92
N GLY A 75 -6.35 -8.86 1.60
CA GLY A 75 -5.33 -9.41 0.71
C GLY A 75 -3.90 -8.97 1.05
N LYS A 76 -3.72 -7.77 1.61
CA LYS A 76 -2.40 -7.14 1.80
C LYS A 76 -1.60 -7.78 2.94
N LYS A 77 -1.85 -7.41 4.21
CA LYS A 77 -1.05 -7.91 5.33
C LYS A 77 -1.63 -9.18 5.97
N CYS A 78 -2.96 -9.26 6.06
CA CYS A 78 -3.61 -10.40 6.70
C CYS A 78 -3.42 -11.68 5.88
N PHE A 79 -3.67 -11.64 4.57
CA PHE A 79 -3.42 -12.77 3.70
C PHE A 79 -1.95 -12.87 3.32
N ALA A 80 -1.44 -11.93 2.52
CA ALA A 80 -0.16 -12.15 1.83
C ALA A 80 1.10 -12.20 2.71
N LEU A 81 0.99 -11.91 4.01
CA LEU A 81 2.04 -12.22 4.99
C LEU A 81 1.58 -13.20 6.07
N ARG A 82 0.53 -12.90 6.84
CA ARG A 82 0.22 -13.71 8.05
C ARG A 82 -0.30 -15.10 7.72
N ILE A 83 -1.34 -15.21 6.88
CA ILE A 83 -1.84 -16.52 6.43
C ILE A 83 -0.85 -17.17 5.47
N ALA A 84 -0.33 -16.40 4.52
CA ALA A 84 0.60 -16.89 3.51
C ALA A 84 1.88 -17.48 4.11
N SER A 85 2.49 -16.88 5.14
CA SER A 85 3.68 -17.45 5.80
C SER A 85 3.42 -18.79 6.47
N ASN A 86 2.21 -19.02 6.99
CA ASN A 86 1.82 -20.30 7.56
C ASN A 86 1.65 -21.37 6.47
N ILE A 87 1.00 -21.02 5.36
CA ILE A 87 0.89 -21.87 4.15
C ILE A 87 2.29 -22.18 3.61
N ALA A 88 3.12 -21.16 3.45
CA ALA A 88 4.48 -21.24 2.94
C ALA A 88 5.35 -22.20 3.77
N ARG A 89 5.26 -22.11 5.11
CA ARG A 89 5.93 -23.07 6.01
C ARG A 89 5.45 -24.51 5.81
N LYS A 90 4.15 -24.72 5.59
CA LYS A 90 3.56 -26.06 5.38
C LYS A 90 3.93 -26.65 4.02
N GLU A 91 4.08 -25.81 2.99
CA GLU A 91 4.26 -26.20 1.60
C GLU A 91 5.70 -26.06 1.08
N GLY A 92 6.62 -25.51 1.87
CA GLY A 92 8.05 -25.40 1.51
C GLY A 92 8.41 -24.19 0.65
N TRP A 93 7.71 -23.06 0.81
CA TRP A 93 8.03 -21.78 0.17
C TRP A 93 8.11 -20.64 1.22
N LEU A 94 8.29 -19.39 0.79
CA LEU A 94 8.50 -18.22 1.66
C LEU A 94 7.53 -17.08 1.32
N ALA A 95 6.93 -16.46 2.34
CA ALA A 95 6.06 -15.29 2.20
C ALA A 95 6.61 -14.14 3.05
N GLU A 96 7.27 -13.18 2.40
CA GLU A 96 8.16 -12.25 3.07
C GLU A 96 7.78 -10.78 2.87
N HIS A 97 8.11 -9.96 3.87
CA HIS A 97 7.96 -8.51 3.83
C HIS A 97 9.12 -7.87 3.06
N MET A 98 9.22 -8.19 1.77
CA MET A 98 10.32 -7.80 0.88
C MET A 98 9.83 -7.08 -0.37
N LEU A 99 10.58 -6.07 -0.80
CA LEU A 99 10.50 -5.61 -2.19
C LEU A 99 11.15 -6.63 -3.11
N ILE A 100 10.82 -6.56 -4.40
CA ILE A 100 11.50 -7.27 -5.49
C ILE A 100 11.84 -6.25 -6.58
N MET A 101 13.11 -6.21 -6.98
CA MET A 101 13.57 -5.34 -8.06
C MET A 101 14.52 -6.09 -9.02
N GLY A 102 14.47 -5.70 -10.29
CA GLY A 102 15.49 -6.05 -11.28
C GLY A 102 16.56 -4.97 -11.35
N LEU A 103 17.82 -5.37 -11.33
CA LEU A 103 18.96 -4.48 -11.48
C LEU A 103 19.76 -4.90 -12.71
N THR A 104 19.88 -3.99 -13.68
CA THR A 104 20.62 -4.21 -14.93
C THR A 104 21.87 -3.34 -14.92
N ASN A 105 23.04 -3.96 -15.12
CA ASN A 105 24.33 -3.26 -15.19
C ASN A 105 24.56 -2.64 -16.61
N PRO A 106 25.62 -1.82 -16.79
CA PRO A 106 25.95 -1.22 -18.10
C PRO A 106 26.23 -2.22 -19.24
N GLU A 107 26.54 -3.47 -18.91
CA GLU A 107 26.77 -4.56 -19.87
C GLU A 107 25.48 -5.33 -20.21
N ASN A 108 24.31 -4.81 -19.81
CA ASN A 108 22.99 -5.43 -19.97
C ASN A 108 22.79 -6.77 -19.23
N LYS A 109 23.64 -7.09 -18.24
CA LYS A 109 23.41 -8.23 -17.35
C LYS A 109 22.39 -7.83 -16.28
N LYS A 110 21.29 -8.59 -16.20
CA LYS A 110 20.21 -8.37 -15.24
C LYS A 110 20.26 -9.40 -14.11
N ILE A 111 20.15 -8.92 -12.88
CA ILE A 111 19.89 -9.74 -11.68
C ILE A 111 18.60 -9.27 -11.00
N TYR A 112 18.07 -10.11 -10.12
CA TYR A 112 16.92 -9.77 -9.28
C TYR A 112 17.33 -9.80 -7.81
N ILE A 113 16.84 -8.83 -7.04
CA ILE A 113 17.13 -8.65 -5.63
C ILE A 113 15.81 -8.57 -4.87
N ALA A 114 15.75 -9.27 -3.73
CA ALA A 114 14.72 -9.07 -2.72
C ALA A 114 15.34 -8.41 -1.48
N ALA A 115 14.65 -7.46 -0.87
CA ALA A 115 15.14 -6.74 0.32
C ALA A 115 14.03 -6.48 1.34
N ALA A 116 14.28 -6.86 2.59
CA ALA A 116 13.38 -6.64 3.72
C ALA A 116 13.86 -5.45 4.56
N PHE A 117 13.08 -4.37 4.56
CA PHE A 117 13.24 -3.27 5.54
C PHE A 117 11.95 -3.13 6.36
N PRO A 118 12.01 -2.61 7.59
CA PRO A 118 10.81 -2.27 8.34
C PRO A 118 9.91 -1.25 7.59
N SER A 119 8.70 -1.03 8.12
CA SER A 119 7.81 -0.01 7.58
C SER A 119 8.47 1.38 7.65
N ALA A 120 8.24 2.22 6.65
CA ALA A 120 8.82 3.57 6.52
C ALA A 120 10.37 3.62 6.45
N CYS A 121 11.05 2.49 6.19
CA CYS A 121 12.51 2.44 6.02
C CYS A 121 12.95 2.36 4.55
N GLY A 122 12.20 2.93 3.61
CA GLY A 122 12.65 3.15 2.23
C GLY A 122 12.52 1.99 1.23
N LYS A 123 11.69 0.96 1.51
CA LYS A 123 11.46 -0.12 0.52
C LYS A 123 10.95 0.41 -0.83
N THR A 124 9.92 1.24 -0.81
CA THR A 124 9.35 1.83 -2.03
C THR A 124 10.36 2.69 -2.78
N ASN A 125 11.18 3.48 -2.09
CA ASN A 125 12.26 4.26 -2.70
C ASN A 125 13.31 3.38 -3.39
N LEU A 126 13.72 2.28 -2.75
CA LEU A 126 14.69 1.35 -3.35
C LEU A 126 14.10 0.59 -4.54
N ALA A 127 12.86 0.11 -4.42
CA ALA A 127 12.18 -0.64 -5.48
C ALA A 127 11.93 0.20 -6.75
N MET A 128 11.75 1.51 -6.59
CA MET A 128 11.48 2.48 -7.66
C MET A 128 12.67 3.42 -7.91
N MET A 129 13.87 3.05 -7.47
CA MET A 129 15.04 3.91 -7.52
C MET A 129 15.34 4.38 -8.95
N THR A 130 15.61 5.67 -9.12
CA THR A 130 16.29 6.21 -10.30
C THR A 130 17.80 6.20 -10.04
N PRO A 131 18.58 5.31 -10.69
CA PRO A 131 20.00 5.19 -10.40
C PRO A 131 20.76 6.45 -10.80
N THR A 132 21.65 6.93 -9.93
CA THR A 132 22.57 8.04 -10.24
C THR A 132 23.82 7.57 -10.98
N LEU A 133 24.12 6.27 -10.94
CA LEU A 133 25.25 5.67 -11.65
C LEU A 133 24.92 5.47 -13.14
N PRO A 134 25.69 6.05 -14.07
CA PRO A 134 25.45 5.89 -15.50
C PRO A 134 25.41 4.43 -15.95
N GLY A 135 24.48 4.11 -16.86
CA GLY A 135 24.33 2.78 -17.45
C GLY A 135 23.60 1.75 -16.58
N TRP A 136 23.37 2.02 -15.30
CA TRP A 136 22.55 1.16 -14.44
C TRP A 136 21.06 1.44 -14.63
N LYS A 137 20.25 0.38 -14.60
CA LYS A 137 18.79 0.48 -14.67
C LYS A 137 18.15 -0.35 -13.57
N VAL A 138 17.08 0.19 -12.99
CA VAL A 138 16.23 -0.49 -12.01
C VAL A 138 14.86 -0.75 -12.62
N THR A 139 14.27 -1.91 -12.34
CA THR A 139 12.90 -2.24 -12.68
C THR A 139 12.17 -2.69 -11.42
N CYS A 140 11.08 -2.03 -11.06
CA CYS A 140 10.23 -2.45 -9.95
C CYS A 140 9.44 -3.71 -10.34
N ILE A 141 9.45 -4.73 -9.48
CA ILE A 141 8.54 -5.90 -9.59
C ILE A 141 7.48 -5.83 -8.49
N GLY A 142 7.87 -5.43 -7.28
CA GLY A 142 6.99 -5.13 -6.15
C GLY A 142 7.73 -4.40 -5.04
N ASP A 143 7.04 -3.62 -4.21
CA ASP A 143 7.68 -2.75 -3.21
C ASP A 143 7.49 -3.20 -1.75
N ASP A 144 6.68 -4.24 -1.51
CA ASP A 144 6.23 -4.56 -0.14
C ASP A 144 6.18 -6.06 0.16
N ILE A 145 5.72 -6.92 -0.76
CA ILE A 145 5.55 -8.35 -0.47
C ILE A 145 6.19 -9.21 -1.56
N ALA A 146 6.89 -10.27 -1.13
CA ALA A 146 7.46 -11.28 -2.01
C ALA A 146 6.98 -12.68 -1.59
N TRP A 147 6.44 -13.44 -2.55
CA TRP A 147 6.27 -14.88 -2.39
C TRP A 147 7.34 -15.60 -3.19
N MET A 148 8.14 -16.45 -2.54
CA MET A 148 9.35 -17.03 -3.11
C MET A 148 9.42 -18.54 -2.93
N TRP A 149 9.90 -19.27 -3.93
CA TRP A 149 10.06 -20.74 -3.88
C TRP A 149 11.25 -21.19 -4.71
N PHE A 150 11.86 -22.33 -4.36
CA PHE A 150 12.87 -22.95 -5.21
C PHE A 150 12.18 -23.72 -6.35
N ASP A 151 12.59 -23.46 -7.60
CA ASP A 151 12.14 -24.25 -8.73
C ASP A 151 12.90 -25.59 -8.84
N LYS A 152 12.51 -26.43 -9.81
CA LYS A 152 13.12 -27.75 -10.04
C LYS A 152 14.62 -27.68 -10.40
N SER A 153 15.10 -26.51 -10.81
CA SER A 153 16.51 -26.27 -11.17
C SER A 153 17.30 -25.66 -10.01
N GLY A 154 16.68 -25.48 -8.83
CA GLY A 154 17.32 -24.91 -7.64
C GLY A 154 17.39 -23.39 -7.62
N PHE A 155 16.72 -22.67 -8.54
CA PHE A 155 16.66 -21.21 -8.50
C PHE A 155 15.53 -20.73 -7.60
N LEU A 156 15.83 -19.77 -6.72
CA LEU A 156 14.80 -19.07 -5.95
C LEU A 156 14.01 -18.13 -6.87
N ARG A 157 12.78 -18.52 -7.19
CA ARG A 157 11.79 -17.72 -7.92
C ARG A 157 11.03 -16.83 -6.95
N ALA A 158 10.55 -15.70 -7.44
CA ALA A 158 9.76 -14.75 -6.66
C ALA A 158 8.62 -14.15 -7.49
N ILE A 159 7.49 -13.89 -6.87
CA ILE A 159 6.41 -13.06 -7.40
C ILE A 159 6.05 -11.94 -6.42
N ASN A 160 5.58 -10.82 -6.99
CA ASN A 160 4.81 -9.85 -6.24
C ASN A 160 3.34 -10.31 -6.23
N PRO A 161 2.74 -10.63 -5.08
CA PRO A 161 1.34 -11.05 -5.00
C PRO A 161 0.35 -9.86 -5.06
N GLU A 162 0.83 -8.62 -5.14
CA GLU A 162 0.03 -7.41 -5.21
C GLU A 162 -0.11 -6.86 -6.64
N ASN A 163 -1.20 -6.12 -6.90
CA ASN A 163 -1.49 -5.50 -8.20
C ASN A 163 -1.40 -3.95 -8.18
N GLY A 164 -0.86 -3.40 -7.08
CA GLY A 164 -0.70 -1.96 -6.92
C GLY A 164 0.25 -1.61 -5.80
N PHE A 165 0.44 -0.31 -5.62
CA PHE A 165 1.25 0.28 -4.56
C PHE A 165 0.37 0.91 -3.51
N PHE A 166 0.66 0.65 -2.24
CA PHE A 166 0.00 1.28 -1.10
C PHE A 166 1.03 2.03 -0.24
N GLY A 167 1.66 3.01 -0.87
CA GLY A 167 2.83 3.72 -0.35
C GLY A 167 2.47 4.83 0.64
N VAL A 168 3.45 5.21 1.46
CA VAL A 168 3.35 6.34 2.39
C VAL A 168 3.52 7.64 1.61
N CYS A 169 2.63 8.61 1.82
CA CYS A 169 2.71 9.92 1.18
C CYS A 169 3.84 10.78 1.77
N PRO A 170 3.88 11.12 3.08
CA PRO A 170 4.85 12.06 3.62
C PRO A 170 6.30 11.62 3.36
N GLY A 171 7.13 12.56 2.92
CA GLY A 171 8.52 12.35 2.49
C GLY A 171 8.69 11.93 1.02
N THR A 172 7.63 11.60 0.30
CA THR A 172 7.67 11.32 -1.15
C THR A 172 7.68 12.63 -1.94
N ASN A 173 8.69 12.85 -2.76
CA ASN A 173 8.83 14.03 -3.63
C ASN A 173 9.71 13.70 -4.85
N HIS A 174 9.88 14.62 -5.80
CA HIS A 174 10.64 14.35 -7.03
C HIS A 174 12.14 14.10 -6.76
N LYS A 175 12.66 14.53 -5.61
CA LYS A 175 14.03 14.25 -5.18
C LYS A 175 14.19 12.85 -4.56
N SER A 176 13.22 12.42 -3.74
CA SER A 176 13.29 11.17 -3.00
C SER A 176 12.77 9.96 -3.78
N ASN A 177 11.74 10.17 -4.61
CA ASN A 177 11.15 9.14 -5.45
C ASN A 177 10.34 9.76 -6.62
N PRO A 178 11.00 10.19 -7.71
CA PRO A 178 10.32 10.78 -8.87
C PRO A 178 9.34 9.80 -9.54
N ILE A 179 9.65 8.51 -9.54
CA ILE A 179 8.77 7.48 -10.09
C ILE A 179 7.46 7.43 -9.30
N ALA A 180 7.52 7.46 -7.96
CA ALA A 180 6.31 7.52 -7.15
C ALA A 180 5.51 8.82 -7.39
N MET A 181 6.16 9.95 -7.66
CA MET A 181 5.44 11.17 -8.04
C MET A 181 4.74 11.04 -9.39
N ASP A 182 5.30 10.27 -10.33
CA ASP A 182 4.66 10.01 -11.62
C ASP A 182 3.48 9.03 -11.52
N ILE A 183 3.60 7.95 -10.74
CA ILE A 183 2.53 6.94 -10.65
C ILE A 183 1.25 7.51 -10.02
N VAL A 184 1.38 8.44 -9.07
CA VAL A 184 0.23 8.98 -8.31
C VAL A 184 -0.62 9.99 -9.10
N LYS A 185 -0.14 10.48 -10.25
CA LYS A 185 -0.82 11.50 -11.08
C LYS A 185 -2.11 11.03 -11.74
N LYS A 186 -2.36 9.71 -11.82
CA LYS A 186 -3.56 9.16 -12.47
C LYS A 186 -4.08 7.94 -11.75
N ASN A 187 -5.41 7.76 -11.76
CA ASN A 187 -6.10 6.56 -11.25
C ASN A 187 -5.67 6.16 -9.82
N THR A 188 -5.33 7.14 -8.99
CA THR A 188 -4.78 6.93 -7.65
C THR A 188 -5.76 7.43 -6.60
N ILE A 189 -5.94 6.65 -5.55
CA ILE A 189 -6.77 7.03 -4.39
C ILE A 189 -5.83 7.47 -3.28
N PHE A 190 -6.02 8.69 -2.77
CA PHE A 190 -5.30 9.17 -1.59
C PHE A 190 -6.16 9.01 -0.33
N THR A 191 -5.51 8.87 0.83
CA THR A 191 -6.19 8.77 2.12
C THR A 191 -5.44 9.56 3.18
N ASN A 192 -6.13 10.49 3.82
CA ASN A 192 -5.62 11.41 4.86
C ASN A 192 -4.48 12.33 4.38
N VAL A 193 -4.53 12.78 3.13
CA VAL A 193 -3.63 13.80 2.59
C VAL A 193 -4.30 15.17 2.63
N CYS A 194 -3.51 16.25 2.61
CA CYS A 194 -4.00 17.61 2.45
C CYS A 194 -4.50 17.82 1.02
N GLU A 195 -5.61 18.54 0.86
CA GLU A 195 -6.15 18.98 -0.42
C GLU A 195 -5.73 20.42 -0.71
N THR A 196 -5.39 20.73 -1.96
CA THR A 196 -5.09 22.09 -2.42
C THR A 196 -6.25 22.67 -3.22
N SER A 197 -6.40 24.00 -3.22
CA SER A 197 -7.55 24.67 -3.84
C SER A 197 -7.69 24.52 -5.36
N ASP A 198 -6.65 24.03 -6.04
CA ASP A 198 -6.64 23.68 -7.46
C ASP A 198 -7.03 22.21 -7.73
N GLY A 199 -7.45 21.47 -6.70
CA GLY A 199 -7.80 20.05 -6.78
C GLY A 199 -6.60 19.11 -6.72
N GLY A 200 -5.42 19.63 -6.36
CA GLY A 200 -4.22 18.86 -6.11
C GLY A 200 -4.14 18.32 -4.67
N PHE A 201 -2.93 17.96 -4.28
CA PHE A 201 -2.64 17.43 -2.96
C PHE A 201 -1.35 18.03 -2.38
N PHE A 202 -1.23 17.97 -1.07
CA PHE A 202 -0.01 18.31 -0.36
C PHE A 202 0.25 17.32 0.78
N TRP A 203 1.52 17.12 1.10
CA TRP A 203 1.98 16.42 2.30
C TRP A 203 3.38 16.91 2.66
N GLU A 204 3.79 16.66 3.90
CA GLU A 204 5.12 17.04 4.40
C GLU A 204 6.22 16.41 3.53
N GLY A 205 7.13 17.23 3.01
CA GLY A 205 8.16 16.86 2.04
C GLY A 205 7.97 17.43 0.64
N LEU A 206 6.82 18.04 0.32
CA LEU A 206 6.55 18.72 -0.96
C LEU A 206 6.79 20.24 -0.93
N GLU A 207 7.39 20.77 0.14
CA GLU A 207 7.51 22.22 0.36
C GLU A 207 8.27 22.95 -0.75
N GLU A 208 9.31 22.31 -1.33
CA GLU A 208 10.10 22.87 -2.43
C GLU A 208 9.35 22.88 -3.78
N GLU A 209 8.25 22.13 -3.88
CA GLU A 209 7.48 21.91 -5.10
C GLU A 209 6.10 22.59 -5.06
N THR A 210 5.76 23.25 -3.94
CA THR A 210 4.42 23.77 -3.66
C THR A 210 4.38 25.29 -3.65
N ASP A 211 3.43 25.87 -4.39
CA ASP A 211 3.18 27.31 -4.39
C ASP A 211 2.26 27.71 -3.22
N PHE A 212 2.85 27.88 -2.04
CA PHE A 212 2.14 28.32 -0.83
C PHE A 212 1.56 29.74 -0.91
N LYS A 213 1.92 30.54 -1.92
CA LYS A 213 1.40 31.92 -2.06
C LYS A 213 0.05 31.95 -2.76
N ASN A 214 -0.15 31.06 -3.73
CA ASN A 214 -1.33 31.08 -4.61
C ASN A 214 -2.33 29.97 -4.30
N LEU A 215 -1.97 28.99 -3.47
CA LEU A 215 -2.86 27.89 -3.09
C LEU A 215 -3.42 28.08 -1.67
N LYS A 216 -4.66 27.62 -1.49
CA LYS A 216 -5.25 27.36 -0.16
C LYS A 216 -5.22 25.86 0.11
N PHE A 217 -5.16 25.50 1.39
CA PHE A 217 -4.95 24.12 1.83
C PHE A 217 -5.99 23.72 2.87
N ILE A 218 -6.52 22.51 2.72
CA ILE A 218 -7.41 21.86 3.69
C ILE A 218 -6.70 20.61 4.21
N ASP A 219 -6.42 20.56 5.52
CA ASP A 219 -5.73 19.43 6.13
C ASP A 219 -6.58 18.15 6.13
N TRP A 220 -5.94 17.02 6.46
CA TRP A 220 -6.60 15.71 6.54
C TRP A 220 -7.73 15.61 7.59
N LYS A 221 -7.89 16.62 8.46
CA LYS A 221 -8.98 16.75 9.43
C LYS A 221 -10.02 17.77 8.97
N ASN A 222 -9.99 18.18 7.70
CA ASN A 222 -10.90 19.13 7.09
C ASN A 222 -10.86 20.54 7.70
N ASN A 223 -9.69 21.00 8.17
CA ASN A 223 -9.47 22.37 8.64
C ASN A 223 -8.63 23.16 7.65
N GLU A 224 -8.80 24.48 7.60
CA GLU A 224 -7.86 25.35 6.88
C GLU A 224 -6.45 25.17 7.44
N TRP A 225 -5.49 25.04 6.54
CA TRP A 225 -4.09 24.82 6.89
C TRP A 225 -3.17 25.80 6.16
N ASN A 226 -2.03 26.11 6.78
CA ASN A 226 -0.94 26.84 6.15
C ASN A 226 0.39 26.45 6.83
N PRO A 227 1.55 26.79 6.23
CA PRO A 227 2.86 26.41 6.78
C PRO A 227 3.18 26.94 8.19
N LYS A 228 2.42 27.90 8.72
CA LYS A 228 2.58 28.40 10.10
C LYS A 228 1.72 27.63 11.11
N SER A 229 0.83 26.74 10.66
CA SER A 229 0.04 25.87 11.54
C SER A 229 0.95 24.95 12.36
N HIS A 230 0.60 24.70 13.62
CA HIS A 230 1.32 23.78 14.50
C HIS A 230 0.98 22.29 14.27
N THR A 231 0.06 22.01 13.35
CA THR A 231 -0.40 20.67 12.98
C THR A 231 0.14 20.27 11.60
N ALA A 232 0.33 18.98 11.39
CA ALA A 232 0.64 18.45 10.06
C ALA A 232 -0.57 18.59 9.12
N SER A 233 -0.29 18.93 7.87
CA SER A 233 -1.26 19.02 6.77
C SER A 233 -1.84 17.66 6.42
N SER A 234 -1.00 16.62 6.46
CA SER A 234 -1.33 15.23 6.17
C SER A 234 -1.08 14.35 7.39
N HIS A 235 -1.80 13.24 7.49
CA HIS A 235 -1.50 12.27 8.54
C HIS A 235 -0.11 11.65 8.29
N PRO A 236 0.77 11.44 9.30
CA PRO A 236 2.13 10.89 9.08
C PRO A 236 2.17 9.51 8.40
N ASN A 237 1.08 8.76 8.48
CA ASN A 237 0.90 7.47 7.79
C ASN A 237 -0.11 7.56 6.64
N SER A 238 -0.42 8.75 6.11
CA SER A 238 -1.29 8.91 4.94
C SER A 238 -0.74 8.14 3.75
N ARG A 239 -1.63 7.73 2.85
CA ARG A 239 -1.33 6.73 1.82
C ARG A 239 -1.82 7.17 0.46
N PHE A 240 -1.07 6.80 -0.56
CA PHE A 240 -1.57 6.67 -1.92
C PHE A 240 -1.82 5.20 -2.22
N CYS A 241 -2.86 4.92 -3.01
CA CYS A 241 -3.18 3.61 -3.55
C CYS A 241 -3.22 3.72 -5.06
N SER A 242 -2.18 3.23 -5.75
CA SER A 242 -1.98 3.43 -7.19
C SER A 242 -1.80 2.10 -7.94
N PRO A 243 -2.33 1.94 -9.16
CA PRO A 243 -2.14 0.73 -9.97
C PRO A 243 -0.67 0.43 -10.28
N LEU A 244 -0.30 -0.85 -10.25
CA LEU A 244 1.07 -1.30 -10.56
C LEU A 244 1.49 -0.88 -11.97
N THR A 245 0.55 -0.85 -12.92
CA THR A 245 0.75 -0.49 -14.33
C THR A 245 1.07 0.98 -14.57
N ASN A 246 1.02 1.83 -13.53
CA ASN A 246 1.44 3.22 -13.65
C ASN A 246 2.95 3.41 -13.51
N CYS A 247 3.68 2.41 -12.99
CA CYS A 247 5.13 2.42 -12.77
C CYS A 247 5.91 2.00 -14.01
#